data_AF-Q2RLV1-F1
#
_entry.id   AF-Q2RLV1-F1
#
_cell.length_a   1.000
_cell.length_b   1.000
_cell.length_c   1.000
_cell.angle_alpha   90.00
_cell.angle_beta   90.00
_cell.angle_gamma   90.00
#
_symmetry.space_group_name_H-M   'P 1'
#
loop_
_entity.id
_entity.type
_entity.pdbx_description
1 polymer ?
#
loop_
_entity_poly.entity_id
_entity_poly.type
_entity_poly.pdbx_seq_one_letter_code
_entity_poly.pdbx_strand_id
1 'polypeptide(L)'
;MDQAIIKVSSKRQITIPAAIYKKLGIQPGQKLFLEVHGDKLIIWPKTKSYTELLAGSLKGVYGQTKEEIDVYVRKERETWEKTPS
;
A
#
# COMPACT_ATOMS: atom_id res chain seq x y z
N MET A 1 -9.63 17.82 1.98
CA MET A 1 -9.87 16.75 0.99
C MET A 1 -9.74 17.37 -0.39
N ASP A 2 -8.88 16.83 -1.25
CA ASP A 2 -8.77 17.31 -2.63
C ASP A 2 -9.78 16.55 -3.50
N GLN A 3 -10.79 17.25 -3.98
CA GLN A 3 -11.82 16.69 -4.86
C GLN A 3 -11.95 17.57 -6.10
N ALA A 4 -12.14 16.94 -7.25
CA ALA A 4 -12.40 17.62 -8.50
C ALA A 4 -13.45 16.86 -9.31
N ILE A 5 -14.33 17.59 -9.98
CA ILE A 5 -15.22 17.00 -10.98
C ILE A 5 -14.39 16.76 -12.25
N ILE A 6 -14.38 15.52 -12.72
CA ILE A 6 -13.68 15.12 -13.94
C ILE A 6 -14.67 14.51 -14.93
N LYS A 7 -14.33 14.60 -16.22
CA LYS A 7 -15.11 13.96 -17.28
C LYS A 7 -14.37 12.74 -17.81
N VAL A 8 -15.14 11.73 -18.21
CA VAL A 8 -14.62 10.61 -18.99
C VAL A 8 -14.50 11.06 -20.45
N SER A 9 -13.34 10.85 -21.06
CA SER A 9 -13.14 11.15 -22.47
C SER A 9 -13.90 10.16 -23.35
N SER A 10 -14.10 10.50 -24.63
CA SER A 10 -14.70 9.59 -25.62
C SER A 10 -13.94 8.26 -25.76
N LYS A 11 -12.65 8.24 -25.40
CA LYS A 11 -11.79 7.05 -25.39
C LYS A 11 -11.83 6.29 -24.05
N ARG A 12 -12.81 6.55 -23.18
CA ARG A 12 -12.96 5.93 -21.86
C ARG A 12 -11.78 6.19 -20.92
N GLN A 13 -11.16 7.37 -21.01
CA GLN A 13 -10.04 7.76 -20.15
C GLN A 13 -10.48 8.85 -19.17
N ILE A 14 -9.92 8.85 -17.97
CA ILE A 14 -10.07 9.95 -17.00
C ILE A 14 -8.75 10.70 -16.85
N THR A 15 -8.81 12.03 -16.78
CA THR A 15 -7.62 12.87 -16.59
C THR A 15 -7.50 13.24 -15.12
N ILE A 16 -6.34 12.98 -14.51
CA ILE A 16 -6.02 13.38 -13.14
C ILE A 16 -5.63 14.87 -13.16
N PRO A 17 -6.32 15.75 -12.41
CA PRO A 17 -5.97 17.16 -12.30
C PRO A 17 -4.56 17.36 -11.76
N ALA A 18 -3.86 18.40 -12.22
CA ALA A 18 -2.45 18.64 -11.89
C ALA A 18 -2.17 18.74 -10.38
N ALA A 19 -3.10 19.33 -9.61
CA ALA A 19 -2.96 19.44 -8.15
C ALA A 19 -2.94 18.06 -7.47
N ILE A 20 -3.85 17.16 -7.86
CA ILE A 20 -3.95 15.79 -7.34
C ILE A 20 -2.76 14.96 -7.82
N TYR A 21 -2.39 15.10 -9.10
CA TYR A 21 -1.23 14.41 -9.68
C TYR A 21 0.06 14.71 -8.92
N LYS A 22 0.34 15.99 -8.62
CA LYS A 22 1.50 16.40 -7.84
C LYS A 22 1.46 15.89 -6.40
N LYS A 23 0.30 15.96 -5.76
CA LYS A 23 0.12 15.50 -4.37
C LYS A 23 0.33 14.00 -4.21
N LEU A 24 -0.11 13.21 -5.19
CA LEU A 24 0.09 11.76 -5.20
C LEU A 24 1.52 11.34 -5.62
N GLY A 25 2.37 12.29 -6.05
CA GLY A 25 3.75 12.01 -6.47
C GLY A 25 3.86 11.05 -7.65
N ILE A 26 2.83 10.99 -8.50
CA ILE A 26 2.78 10.07 -9.64
C ILE A 26 3.75 10.55 -10.72
N GLN A 27 4.44 9.61 -11.38
CA GLN A 27 5.33 9.91 -12.51
C GLN A 27 4.72 9.48 -13.85
N PRO A 28 5.08 10.16 -14.97
CA PRO A 28 4.62 9.75 -16.29
C PRO A 28 5.04 8.30 -16.59
N GLY A 29 4.11 7.48 -17.07
CA GLY A 29 4.36 6.06 -17.37
C GLY A 29 4.37 5.13 -16.15
N GLN A 30 4.17 5.66 -14.93
CA GLN A 30 4.04 4.84 -13.73
C GLN A 30 2.77 3.97 -13.80
N LYS A 31 2.92 2.69 -13.47
CA LYS A 31 1.78 1.76 -13.37
C LYS A 31 1.03 2.03 -12.06
N LEU A 32 -0.29 2.04 -12.14
CA LEU A 32 -1.19 2.19 -10.99
C LEU A 32 -2.03 0.92 -10.85
N PHE A 33 -2.42 0.60 -9.63
CA PHE A 33 -3.50 -0.35 -9.38
C PHE A 33 -4.84 0.37 -9.43
N LEU A 34 -5.86 -0.34 -9.90
CA LEU A 34 -7.24 0.13 -9.98
C LEU A 34 -8.13 -0.99 -9.46
N GLU A 35 -8.84 -0.73 -8.37
CA GLU A 35 -9.77 -1.67 -7.75
C GLU A 35 -11.16 -1.05 -7.65
N VAL A 36 -12.18 -1.90 -7.83
CA VAL A 36 -13.58 -1.55 -7.58
C VAL A 36 -13.90 -1.98 -6.16
N HIS A 37 -14.24 -1.03 -5.30
CA HIS A 37 -14.69 -1.30 -3.94
C HIS A 37 -16.10 -0.73 -3.76
N GLY A 38 -17.10 -1.59 -3.94
CA GLY A 38 -18.51 -1.19 -3.94
C GLY A 38 -18.83 -0.29 -5.14
N ASP A 39 -19.25 0.94 -4.86
CA ASP A 39 -19.57 1.98 -5.84
C ASP A 39 -18.40 2.91 -6.18
N LYS A 40 -17.19 2.61 -5.65
CA LYS A 40 -16.01 3.47 -5.78
C LYS A 40 -14.90 2.79 -6.56
N LEU A 41 -14.15 3.63 -7.29
CA LEU A 41 -12.86 3.27 -7.85
C LEU A 41 -11.75 3.76 -6.92
N ILE A 42 -10.92 2.82 -6.45
CA ILE A 42 -9.74 3.12 -5.66
C ILE A 42 -8.52 2.97 -6.57
N ILE A 43 -7.67 4.00 -6.61
CA ILE A 43 -6.47 4.05 -7.46
C ILE A 43 -5.27 4.38 -6.60
N TRP A 44 -4.20 3.61 -6.72
CA TRP A 44 -2.95 3.88 -6.00
C TRP A 44 -1.72 3.47 -6.81
N PRO A 45 -0.54 4.04 -6.51
CA PRO A 45 0.71 3.68 -7.17
C PRO A 45 1.03 2.20 -7.02
N LYS A 46 1.43 1.53 -8.11
CA LYS A 46 2.08 0.23 -8.01
C LYS A 46 3.46 0.44 -7.39
N THR A 47 3.60 0.12 -6.10
CA THR A 47 4.92 0.06 -5.46
C THR A 47 5.71 -1.07 -6.11
N LYS A 48 7.02 -0.87 -6.32
CA LYS A 48 7.87 -1.89 -6.96
C LYS A 48 7.89 -3.19 -6.14
N SER A 49 7.71 -3.09 -4.82
CA SER A 49 7.57 -4.24 -3.94
C SER A 49 7.17 -3.74 -2.54
N TYR A 50 6.04 -4.22 -2.01
CA TYR A 50 5.75 -4.11 -0.57
C TYR A 50 6.85 -4.79 0.24
N THR A 51 7.41 -5.87 -0.30
CA THR A 51 8.54 -6.61 0.27
C THR A 51 9.82 -5.76 0.32
N GLU A 52 10.16 -4.94 -0.69
CA GLU A 52 11.36 -4.08 -0.64
C GLU A 52 11.18 -2.88 0.31
N LEU A 53 9.97 -2.33 0.42
CA LEU A 53 9.66 -1.24 1.36
C LEU A 53 9.63 -1.73 2.82
N LEU A 54 9.14 -2.94 3.07
CA LEU A 54 8.98 -3.50 4.43
C LEU A 54 10.18 -4.33 4.90
N ALA A 55 10.88 -5.04 4.01
CA ALA A 55 12.00 -5.92 4.38
C ALA A 55 13.22 -5.17 4.95
N GLY A 56 13.27 -3.85 4.80
CA GLY A 56 14.31 -2.99 5.39
C GLY A 56 13.85 -2.13 6.56
N SER A 57 12.57 -1.75 6.62
CA SER A 57 12.05 -0.79 7.60
C SER A 57 11.76 -1.39 8.97
N LEU A 58 11.64 -2.72 9.06
CA LEU A 58 11.44 -3.45 10.31
C LEU A 58 12.73 -4.11 10.83
N LYS A 59 13.87 -3.88 10.16
CA LYS A 59 15.17 -4.45 10.53
C LYS A 59 15.61 -3.84 11.87
N GLY A 60 15.55 -4.63 12.95
CA GLY A 60 15.87 -4.21 14.32
C GLY A 60 14.65 -3.99 15.23
N VAL A 61 13.41 -4.09 14.73
CA VAL A 61 12.20 -3.97 15.56
C VAL A 61 11.90 -5.28 16.31
N TYR A 62 12.29 -6.42 15.74
CA TYR A 62 11.98 -7.76 16.26
C TYR A 62 13.19 -8.47 16.88
N GLY A 63 14.34 -7.80 16.98
CA GLY A 63 15.62 -8.36 17.41
C GLY A 63 16.76 -7.92 16.49
N GLN A 64 17.99 -7.85 17.03
CA GLN A 64 19.19 -7.54 16.24
C GLN A 64 19.87 -8.80 15.71
N THR A 65 19.63 -9.92 16.38
CA THR A 65 20.13 -11.26 16.02
C THR A 65 18.98 -12.17 15.59
N LYS A 66 19.31 -13.25 14.86
CA LYS A 66 18.34 -14.20 14.33
C LYS A 66 17.58 -14.92 15.46
N GLU A 67 18.30 -15.19 16.55
CA GLU A 67 17.80 -15.89 17.73
C GLU A 67 16.74 -15.05 18.47
N GLU A 68 16.94 -13.73 18.57
CA GLU A 68 15.97 -12.81 19.17
C GLU A 68 14.68 -12.70 18.34
N ILE A 69 14.82 -12.65 17.02
CA ILE A 69 13.69 -12.62 16.08
C ILE A 69 12.87 -13.90 16.19
N ASP A 70 13.51 -15.07 16.29
CA ASP A 70 12.83 -16.36 16.44
C ASP A 70 12.07 -16.45 17.78
N VAL A 71 12.62 -15.90 18.86
CA VAL A 71 11.95 -15.83 20.17
C VAL A 71 10.75 -14.87 20.14
N TYR A 72 10.88 -13.71 19.50
CA TYR A 72 9.79 -12.75 19.33
C TYR A 72 8.64 -13.36 18.51
N VAL A 73 8.95 -13.94 17.35
CA VAL A 73 7.94 -14.56 16.46
C VAL A 73 7.25 -15.74 17.13
N ARG A 74 7.94 -16.52 17.95
CA ARG A 74 7.34 -17.63 18.70
C ARG A 74 6.31 -17.15 19.72
N LYS A 75 6.64 -16.11 20.49
CA LYS A 75 5.72 -15.51 21.47
C LYS A 75 4.46 -14.95 20.80
N GLU A 76 4.61 -14.27 19.66
CA GLU A 76 3.47 -13.76 18.90
C GLU A 76 2.56 -14.88 18.35
N ARG A 77 3.12 -16.04 17.97
CA ARG A 77 2.30 -17.18 17.53
C ARG A 77 1.50 -17.80 18.67
N GLU A 78 2.07 -17.86 19.88
CA GLU A 78 1.39 -18.37 21.07
C GLU A 78 0.22 -17.48 21.52
N THR A 79 0.25 -16.17 21.25
CA THR A 79 -0.88 -15.27 21.55
C THR A 79 -2.02 -15.43 20.55
N TRP A 80 -1.72 -15.78 19.29
CA TRP A 80 -2.73 -16.04 18.25
C TRP A 80 -3.45 -17.37 18.48
N GLU A 81 -2.76 -18.40 18.97
CA GLU A 81 -3.40 -19.69 19.34
C GLU A 81 -4.25 -19.60 20.62
N LYS A 82 -4.06 -18.55 21.44
CA LYS A 82 -4.86 -18.31 22.65
C LYS A 82 -6.13 -17.49 22.43
N THR A 83 -6.46 -17.15 21.18
CA THR A 83 -7.77 -16.55 20.85
C THR A 83 -8.62 -17.53 20.04
N PRO A 84 -9.25 -18.53 20.69
CA PRO A 84 -10.44 -19.15 20.13
C PRO A 84 -11.64 -18.24 20.41
N SER A 85 -12.34 -17.85 19.33
CA SER A 85 -13.75 -17.42 19.26
C SER A 85 -14.23 -16.28 20.17
#